data_AF-A0A353RGH2-F1
#
_entry.id   AF-A0A353RGH2-F1
#
_cell.length_a   1.000
_cell.length_b   1.000
_cell.length_c   1.000
_cell.angle_alpha   90.00
_cell.angle_beta   90.00
_cell.angle_gamma   90.00
#
_symmetry.space_group_name_H-M   'P 1'
#
loop_
_entity.id
_entity.type
_entity.pdbx_description
1 polymer ?
#
loop_
_entity_poly.entity_id
_entity_poly.type
_entity_poly.pdbx_seq_one_letter_code
_entity_poly.pdbx_strand_id
1 'polypeptide(L)'
;MPTQNCSGVFALMRCCPIILSYISHKRKGGDEVEEKDGAPLPLRPHHAMCLGFFTGHGYGGEFVENMFHIRRALWKNPDRLVVLRRGADCICAACPNNRGGVCRTAEKAARYDEKVRRACGFSAGQTMRWRELRSAVEAKILSRPGARRGICADCLWNPLCQQQDVEKSVESV
;
A
#
# COMPACT_ATOMS: atom_id res chain seq x y z
N MET A 1 34.68 5.57 29.21
CA MET A 1 33.87 5.09 28.08
C MET A 1 32.64 4.39 28.64
N PRO A 2 31.41 4.93 28.48
CA PRO A 2 30.23 4.21 28.91
C PRO A 2 29.57 3.51 27.72
N THR A 3 29.29 2.24 27.95
CA THR A 3 28.49 1.30 27.16
C THR A 3 27.14 1.88 26.77
N GLN A 4 26.84 1.91 25.47
CA GLN A 4 25.52 2.31 24.97
C GLN A 4 24.50 1.22 25.28
N ASN A 5 23.57 1.58 26.16
CA ASN A 5 22.49 0.75 26.64
C ASN A 5 21.40 0.63 25.57
N CYS A 6 21.02 -0.62 25.26
CA CYS A 6 19.91 -0.96 24.38
C CYS A 6 18.58 -0.63 25.06
N SER A 7 17.96 0.49 24.69
CA SER A 7 16.56 0.77 25.07
C SER A 7 15.92 1.72 24.08
N GLY A 8 15.53 1.18 22.92
CA GLY A 8 14.77 1.87 21.88
C GLY A 8 13.48 1.13 21.48
N VAL A 9 13.00 0.22 22.32
CA VAL A 9 11.73 -0.49 22.11
C VAL A 9 10.76 0.05 23.16
N PHE A 10 9.52 0.32 22.77
CA PHE A 10 8.46 1.03 23.53
C PHE A 10 8.40 2.55 23.35
N ALA A 11 8.12 2.98 22.12
CA ALA A 11 7.34 4.20 21.93
C ALA A 11 6.22 3.98 20.89
N LEU A 12 4.99 4.30 21.32
CA LEU A 12 3.80 4.67 20.52
C LEU A 12 2.88 3.54 20.01
N MET A 13 2.01 3.07 20.92
CA MET A 13 0.72 2.43 20.66
C MET A 13 -0.30 3.38 19.98
N ARG A 14 -0.06 3.77 18.73
CA ARG A 14 -1.10 4.38 17.86
C ARG A 14 -1.14 3.79 16.45
N CYS A 15 -0.55 2.62 16.25
CA CYS A 15 -0.83 1.81 15.08
C CYS A 15 -2.17 1.08 15.25
N CYS A 16 -2.95 0.96 14.16
CA CYS A 16 -4.17 0.16 14.15
C CYS A 16 -3.88 -1.25 14.71
N PRO A 17 -4.73 -1.84 15.56
CA PRO A 17 -4.50 -3.18 16.11
C PRO A 17 -4.17 -4.21 15.03
N ILE A 18 -4.76 -4.06 13.84
CA ILE A 18 -4.52 -4.91 12.67
C ILE A 18 -3.10 -4.76 12.12
N ILE A 19 -2.57 -3.54 12.08
CA ILE A 19 -1.19 -3.25 11.64
C ILE A 19 -0.20 -3.76 12.69
N LEU A 20 -0.52 -3.64 13.98
CA LEU A 20 0.31 -4.16 15.08
C LEU A 20 0.40 -5.69 15.04
N SER A 21 -0.72 -6.38 14.82
CA SER A 21 -0.73 -7.83 14.62
C SER A 21 0.11 -8.21 13.40
N TYR A 22 -0.08 -7.56 12.26
CA TYR A 22 0.71 -7.79 11.03
C TYR A 22 2.22 -7.62 11.25
N ILE A 23 2.64 -6.52 11.92
CA ILE A 23 4.05 -6.26 12.25
C ILE A 23 4.60 -7.30 13.23
N SER A 24 3.79 -7.73 14.20
CA SER A 24 4.22 -8.71 15.21
C SER A 24 4.45 -10.10 14.62
N HIS A 25 3.67 -10.50 13.61
CA HIS A 25 3.91 -11.74 12.85
C HIS A 25 5.18 -11.64 11.99
N LYS A 26 5.43 -10.50 11.31
CA LYS A 26 6.63 -10.33 10.46
C LYS A 26 7.96 -10.43 11.23
N ARG A 27 8.00 -10.00 12.50
CA ARG A 27 9.23 -10.02 13.34
C ARG A 27 9.67 -11.42 13.78
N LYS A 28 8.84 -12.46 13.59
CA LYS A 28 9.13 -13.82 14.08
C LYS A 28 9.79 -14.75 13.05
N GLY A 29 10.13 -14.28 11.84
CA GLY A 29 11.03 -14.99 10.93
C GLY A 29 10.58 -16.40 10.47
N GLY A 30 9.27 -16.67 10.44
CA GLY A 30 8.71 -17.92 9.90
C GLY A 30 7.94 -17.67 8.61
N ASP A 31 8.18 -18.49 7.58
CA ASP A 31 7.50 -18.49 6.28
C ASP A 31 6.01 -18.91 6.34
N GLU A 32 5.47 -19.13 7.54
CA GLU A 32 4.07 -19.50 7.75
C GLU A 32 3.37 -18.42 8.57
N VAL A 33 2.63 -17.57 7.84
CA VAL A 33 1.69 -16.64 8.43
C VAL A 33 0.51 -17.45 8.95
N GLU A 34 0.44 -17.71 10.26
CA GLU A 34 -0.85 -18.00 10.89
C GLU A 34 -1.70 -16.73 10.80
N GLU A 35 -2.43 -16.60 9.69
CA GLU A 35 -3.46 -15.59 9.50
C GLU A 35 -4.51 -15.79 10.61
N LYS A 36 -4.73 -14.77 11.44
CA LYS A 36 -6.00 -14.72 12.18
C LYS A 36 -7.13 -14.67 11.16
N ASP A 37 -7.82 -15.80 11.02
CA ASP A 37 -8.83 -16.09 10.01
C ASP A 37 -9.78 -14.92 9.74
N GLY A 38 -9.85 -14.51 8.47
CA GLY A 38 -10.97 -13.75 7.91
C GLY A 38 -10.99 -12.22 8.06
N ALA A 39 -10.10 -11.60 8.84
CA ALA A 39 -10.12 -10.13 8.99
C ALA A 39 -9.70 -9.41 7.68
N PRO A 40 -10.47 -8.40 7.20
CA PRO A 40 -10.11 -7.63 6.02
C PRO A 40 -8.74 -6.95 6.14
N LEU A 41 -7.93 -7.04 5.08
CA LEU A 41 -6.61 -6.41 5.03
C LEU A 41 -6.76 -4.89 4.85
N PRO A 42 -6.23 -4.05 5.76
CA PRO A 42 -6.32 -2.61 5.61
C PRO A 42 -5.41 -2.16 4.46
N LEU A 43 -5.98 -1.40 3.52
CA LEU A 43 -5.27 -0.90 2.35
C LEU A 43 -5.68 0.54 2.06
N ARG A 44 -4.70 1.40 1.78
CA ARG A 44 -4.96 2.76 1.31
C ARG A 44 -5.40 2.74 -0.15
N PRO A 45 -6.39 3.57 -0.55
CA PRO A 45 -6.82 3.64 -1.94
C PRO A 45 -5.66 3.86 -2.94
N HIS A 46 -4.71 4.74 -2.64
CA HIS A 46 -3.59 4.96 -3.56
C HIS A 46 -2.66 3.75 -3.65
N HIS A 47 -2.51 2.95 -2.60
CA HIS A 47 -1.68 1.74 -2.67
C HIS A 47 -2.31 0.66 -3.54
N ALA A 48 -3.65 0.55 -3.57
CA ALA A 48 -4.33 -0.35 -4.51
C ALA A 48 -3.95 -0.02 -5.96
N MET A 49 -3.84 1.27 -6.29
CA MET A 49 -3.33 1.76 -7.58
C MET A 49 -1.82 1.51 -7.74
N CYS A 50 -1.00 1.84 -6.75
CA CYS A 50 0.46 1.67 -6.84
C CYS A 50 0.88 0.21 -7.04
N LEU A 51 0.16 -0.77 -6.48
CA LEU A 51 0.44 -2.19 -6.67
C LEU A 51 0.40 -2.64 -8.14
N GLY A 52 -0.39 -1.96 -8.99
CA GLY A 52 -0.48 -2.24 -10.43
C GLY A 52 0.74 -1.81 -11.24
N PHE A 53 1.56 -0.88 -10.72
CA PHE A 53 2.75 -0.31 -11.38
C PHE A 53 4.05 -0.59 -10.63
N PHE A 54 3.98 -1.34 -9.54
CA PHE A 54 5.13 -1.57 -8.69
C PHE A 54 6.18 -2.44 -9.40
N THR A 55 7.40 -1.93 -9.51
CA THR A 55 8.53 -2.60 -10.18
C THR A 55 9.72 -2.84 -9.26
N GLY A 56 9.49 -2.87 -7.94
CA GLY A 56 10.57 -3.09 -6.96
C GLY A 56 11.28 -1.83 -6.48
N HIS A 57 10.76 -0.64 -6.80
CA HIS A 57 11.30 0.64 -6.35
C HIS A 57 10.50 1.21 -5.17
N GLY A 58 11.18 1.68 -4.14
CA GLY A 58 10.53 2.14 -2.91
C GLY A 58 11.47 2.87 -1.96
N TYR A 59 10.97 3.19 -0.76
CA TYR A 59 11.69 4.03 0.21
C TYR A 59 12.84 3.30 0.96
N GLY A 60 13.07 2.03 0.66
CA GLY A 60 14.09 1.17 1.28
C GLY A 60 13.81 -0.32 1.03
N GLY A 61 14.78 -1.19 1.31
CA GLY A 61 14.68 -2.64 1.07
C GLY A 61 13.49 -3.28 1.77
N GLU A 62 13.33 -3.04 3.08
CA GLU A 62 12.22 -3.62 3.86
C GLU A 62 10.83 -3.18 3.36
N PHE A 63 10.73 -1.95 2.84
CA PHE A 63 9.49 -1.44 2.25
C PHE A 63 9.19 -2.16 0.93
N VAL A 64 10.21 -2.32 0.08
CA VAL A 64 10.11 -3.02 -1.21
C VAL A 64 9.72 -4.49 -1.00
N GLU A 65 10.37 -5.19 -0.08
CA GLU A 65 10.04 -6.57 0.29
C GLU A 65 8.61 -6.71 0.79
N ASN A 66 8.18 -5.81 1.69
CA ASN A 66 6.81 -5.81 2.21
C ASN A 66 5.79 -5.57 1.09
N MET A 67 6.10 -4.69 0.14
CA MET A 67 5.23 -4.40 -0.99
C MET A 67 5.13 -5.59 -1.95
N PHE A 68 6.24 -6.31 -2.21
CA PHE A 68 6.21 -7.58 -2.97
C PHE A 68 5.40 -8.66 -2.26
N HIS A 69 5.58 -8.81 -0.95
CA HIS A 69 4.84 -9.79 -0.15
C HIS A 69 3.33 -9.53 -0.23
N ILE A 70 2.88 -8.31 0.06
CA ILE A 70 1.46 -7.93 -0.02
C ILE A 70 0.92 -8.10 -1.44
N ARG A 71 1.67 -7.66 -2.46
CA ARG A 71 1.27 -7.83 -3.86
C ARG A 71 1.06 -9.31 -4.20
N ARG A 72 2.01 -10.18 -3.86
CA ARG A 72 1.95 -11.62 -4.12
C ARG A 72 0.75 -12.25 -3.41
N ALA A 73 0.54 -11.91 -2.13
CA ALA A 73 -0.58 -12.42 -1.35
C ALA A 73 -1.94 -12.05 -1.98
N LEU A 74 -2.12 -10.79 -2.36
CA LEU A 74 -3.36 -10.30 -2.99
C LEU A 74 -3.58 -10.90 -4.38
N TRP A 75 -2.53 -11.10 -5.19
CA TRP A 75 -2.66 -11.75 -6.49
C TRP A 75 -2.93 -13.25 -6.40
N LYS A 76 -2.36 -13.94 -5.40
CA LYS A 76 -2.62 -15.36 -5.15
C LYS A 76 -4.03 -15.60 -4.62
N ASN A 77 -4.58 -14.66 -3.84
CA ASN A 77 -5.93 -14.74 -3.29
C ASN A 77 -6.77 -13.50 -3.67
N PRO A 78 -7.34 -13.46 -4.90
CA PRO A 78 -8.18 -12.36 -5.37
C PRO A 78 -9.47 -12.16 -4.55
N ASP A 79 -9.85 -13.15 -3.75
CA ASP A 79 -11.04 -13.17 -2.93
C ASP A 79 -10.80 -12.60 -1.52
N ARG A 80 -9.53 -12.31 -1.19
CA ARG A 80 -9.16 -11.69 0.07
C ARG A 80 -9.93 -10.37 0.25
N LEU A 81 -10.61 -10.24 1.38
CA LEU A 81 -11.25 -9.00 1.76
C LEU A 81 -10.19 -7.94 2.08
N VAL A 82 -10.40 -6.75 1.53
CA VAL A 82 -9.62 -5.54 1.81
C VAL A 82 -10.56 -4.47 2.35
N VAL A 83 -10.09 -3.69 3.31
CA VAL A 83 -10.82 -2.53 3.86
C VAL A 83 -10.08 -1.24 3.53
N LEU A 84 -10.77 -0.31 2.88
CA LEU A 84 -10.19 0.97 2.50
C LEU A 84 -9.99 1.86 3.72
N ARG A 85 -8.73 2.12 4.06
CA ARG A 85 -8.35 2.83 5.30
C ARG A 85 -7.73 4.19 5.02
N ARG A 86 -7.97 5.14 5.94
CA ARG A 86 -7.25 6.41 6.02
C ARG A 86 -5.99 6.27 6.89
N GLY A 87 -4.91 6.95 6.51
CA GLY A 87 -3.63 6.89 7.22
C GLY A 87 -2.85 5.62 6.90
N ALA A 88 -1.86 5.26 7.73
CA ALA A 88 -1.01 4.09 7.49
C ALA A 88 -1.82 2.77 7.37
N ASP A 89 -1.31 1.86 6.54
CA ASP A 89 -1.88 0.54 6.26
C ASP A 89 -0.82 -0.58 6.32
N CYS A 90 -1.14 -1.78 5.83
CA CYS A 90 -0.24 -2.94 5.84
C CYS A 90 1.06 -2.72 5.04
N ILE A 91 1.03 -1.91 3.97
CA ILE A 91 2.22 -1.57 3.19
C ILE A 91 3.10 -0.58 3.96
N CYS A 92 2.49 0.37 4.68
CA CYS A 92 3.20 1.34 5.52
C CYS A 92 3.96 0.72 6.72
N ALA A 93 3.73 -0.55 7.05
CA ALA A 93 4.34 -1.23 8.20
C ALA A 93 5.88 -1.17 8.22
N ALA A 94 6.51 -1.22 7.04
CA ALA A 94 7.96 -1.13 6.86
C ALA A 94 8.41 0.20 6.22
N CYS A 95 7.54 1.21 6.20
CA CYS A 95 7.84 2.49 5.55
C CYS A 95 8.67 3.41 6.48
N PRO A 96 9.83 3.92 6.06
CA PRO A 96 10.65 4.82 6.89
C PRO A 96 9.96 6.17 7.16
N ASN A 97 8.98 6.55 6.34
CA ASN A 97 8.17 7.75 6.56
C ASN A 97 7.07 7.55 7.61
N ASN A 98 6.81 6.31 8.04
CA ASN A 98 5.83 5.99 9.06
C ASN A 98 6.45 6.07 10.46
N ARG A 99 6.16 7.16 11.19
CA ARG A 99 6.60 7.36 12.58
C ARG A 99 5.42 7.08 13.52
N GLY A 100 5.34 5.85 14.03
CA GLY A 100 4.31 5.46 15.01
C GLY A 100 2.87 5.51 14.47
N GLY A 101 2.68 5.24 13.17
CA GLY A 101 1.36 5.28 12.50
C GLY A 101 1.08 6.58 11.74
N VAL A 102 1.95 7.59 11.88
CA VAL A 102 1.83 8.89 11.20
C VAL A 102 2.87 9.01 10.09
N CYS A 103 2.40 9.30 8.88
CA CYS A 103 3.27 9.50 7.73
C CYS A 103 3.87 10.92 7.73
N ARG A 104 5.18 11.07 7.49
CA ARG A 104 5.81 12.40 7.28
C ARG A 104 5.22 13.19 6.10
N THR A 105 4.63 12.50 5.14
CA THR A 105 3.98 13.08 3.95
C THR A 105 2.48 12.77 3.95
N ALA A 106 1.86 12.79 5.14
CA ALA A 106 0.47 12.39 5.35
C ALA A 106 -0.50 13.14 4.43
N GLU A 107 -0.34 14.46 4.29
CA GLU A 107 -1.20 15.32 3.47
C GLU A 107 -1.12 14.93 1.99
N LYS A 108 0.11 14.78 1.48
CA LYS A 108 0.37 14.39 0.09
C LYS A 108 -0.26 13.03 -0.23
N ALA A 109 -0.05 12.06 0.65
CA ALA A 109 -0.59 10.73 0.46
C ALA A 109 -2.12 10.68 0.65
N ALA A 110 -2.69 11.45 1.60
CA ALA A 110 -4.13 11.56 1.79
C ALA A 110 -4.82 12.21 0.59
N ARG A 111 -4.18 13.19 -0.06
CA ARG A 111 -4.66 13.76 -1.32
C ARG A 111 -4.74 12.70 -2.43
N TYR A 112 -3.75 11.81 -2.54
CA TYR A 112 -3.80 10.70 -3.50
C TYR A 112 -4.94 9.74 -3.20
N ASP A 113 -5.11 9.37 -1.92
CA ASP A 113 -6.20 8.50 -1.48
C ASP A 113 -7.55 9.07 -1.88
N GLU A 114 -7.79 10.35 -1.62
CA GLU A 114 -9.05 11.01 -1.93
C GLU A 114 -9.32 11.07 -3.43
N LYS A 115 -8.29 11.33 -4.24
CA LYS A 115 -8.44 11.33 -5.70
C LYS A 115 -8.79 9.94 -6.24
N VAL A 116 -8.13 8.88 -5.76
CA VAL A 116 -8.48 7.49 -6.14
C VAL A 116 -9.88 7.15 -5.69
N ARG A 117 -10.23 7.48 -4.43
CA ARG A 117 -11.55 7.24 -3.87
C ARG A 117 -12.65 7.90 -4.73
N ARG A 118 -12.46 9.17 -5.12
CA ARG A 118 -13.40 9.89 -5.99
C ARG A 118 -13.49 9.29 -7.38
N ALA A 119 -12.35 8.97 -8.01
CA ALA A 119 -12.32 8.40 -9.36
C ALA A 119 -13.04 7.04 -9.45
N CYS A 120 -12.93 6.22 -8.39
CA CYS A 120 -13.53 4.89 -8.33
C CYS A 120 -14.90 4.85 -7.64
N GLY A 121 -15.38 5.95 -7.05
CA GLY A 121 -16.65 5.99 -6.34
C GLY A 121 -16.64 5.22 -5.01
N PHE A 122 -15.48 5.10 -4.35
CA PHE A 122 -15.36 4.34 -3.11
C PHE A 122 -15.83 5.13 -1.88
N SER A 123 -16.30 4.41 -0.87
CA SER A 123 -16.65 4.98 0.44
C SER A 123 -15.51 4.78 1.45
N ALA A 124 -15.43 5.68 2.44
CA ALA A 124 -14.45 5.51 3.52
C ALA A 124 -14.78 4.27 4.35
N GLY A 125 -13.79 3.42 4.64
CA GLY A 125 -14.01 2.17 5.37
C GLY A 125 -14.71 1.07 4.57
N GLN A 126 -14.94 1.28 3.26
CA GLN A 126 -15.56 0.27 2.42
C GLN A 126 -14.71 -1.00 2.39
N THR A 127 -15.37 -2.14 2.64
CA THR A 127 -14.77 -3.47 2.53
C THR A 127 -15.24 -4.13 1.25
N MET A 128 -14.32 -4.72 0.50
CA MET A 128 -14.60 -5.41 -0.76
C MET A 128 -13.54 -6.49 -1.02
N ARG A 129 -13.75 -7.34 -2.01
CA ARG A 129 -12.73 -8.31 -2.42
C ARG A 129 -11.63 -7.61 -3.21
N TRP A 130 -10.40 -8.09 -3.08
CA TRP A 130 -9.26 -7.52 -3.81
C TRP A 130 -9.51 -7.42 -5.32
N ARG A 131 -10.12 -8.45 -5.93
CA ARG A 131 -10.46 -8.42 -7.36
C ARG A 131 -11.38 -7.25 -7.74
N GLU A 132 -12.32 -6.90 -6.88
CA GLU A 132 -13.29 -5.82 -7.15
C GLU A 132 -12.58 -4.46 -7.08
N LEU A 133 -11.75 -4.28 -6.05
CA LEU A 133 -10.91 -3.10 -5.90
C LEU A 133 -9.97 -2.93 -7.10
N ARG A 134 -9.27 -4.00 -7.48
CA ARG A 134 -8.33 -4.01 -8.61
C ARG A 134 -9.03 -3.68 -9.92
N SER A 135 -10.16 -4.33 -10.23
CA SER A 135 -10.92 -4.08 -11.46
C SER A 135 -11.46 -2.66 -11.53
N ALA A 136 -11.95 -2.11 -10.41
CA ALA A 136 -12.43 -0.74 -10.37
C ALA A 136 -11.30 0.28 -10.56
N VAL A 137 -10.13 0.05 -9.95
CA VAL A 137 -8.95 0.90 -10.14
C VAL A 137 -8.44 0.82 -11.58
N GLU A 138 -8.37 -0.39 -12.16
CA GLU A 138 -7.99 -0.60 -13.56
C GLU A 138 -8.92 0.18 -14.49
N ALA A 139 -10.22 -0.09 -14.45
CA ALA A 139 -11.20 0.49 -15.37
C ALA A 139 -11.40 2.01 -15.22
N LYS A 140 -11.23 2.56 -14.01
CA LYS A 140 -11.48 3.98 -13.74
C LYS A 140 -10.23 4.85 -13.79
N ILE A 141 -9.04 4.26 -13.67
CA ILE A 141 -7.79 5.00 -13.58
C ILE A 141 -6.73 4.44 -14.53
N LEU A 142 -6.37 3.17 -14.43
CA LEU A 142 -5.16 2.67 -15.10
C LEU A 142 -5.34 2.50 -16.60
N SER A 143 -6.51 2.03 -17.06
CA SER A 143 -6.80 1.91 -18.49
C SER A 143 -7.25 3.25 -19.13
N ARG A 144 -7.25 4.35 -18.37
CA ARG A 144 -7.66 5.68 -18.86
C ARG A 144 -6.45 6.59 -19.05
N PRO A 145 -6.12 6.99 -20.30
CA PRO A 145 -5.00 7.87 -20.58
C PRO A 145 -5.01 9.13 -19.71
N GLY A 146 -3.88 9.40 -19.06
CA GLY A 146 -3.70 10.59 -18.21
C GLY A 146 -4.42 10.59 -16.85
N ALA A 147 -5.34 9.66 -16.58
CA ALA A 147 -6.08 9.64 -15.31
C ALA A 147 -5.15 9.41 -14.11
N ARG A 148 -4.21 8.46 -14.21
CA ARG A 148 -3.17 8.25 -13.18
C ARG A 148 -2.35 9.52 -12.93
N ARG A 149 -1.95 10.24 -13.98
CA ARG A 149 -1.20 11.51 -13.87
C ARG A 149 -2.00 12.56 -13.10
N GLY A 150 -3.31 12.66 -13.35
CA GLY A 150 -4.21 13.54 -12.58
C GLY A 150 -4.22 13.26 -11.06
N ILE A 151 -3.88 12.02 -10.66
CA ILE A 151 -3.82 11.60 -9.27
C ILE A 151 -2.46 11.93 -8.65
N CYS A 152 -1.38 11.42 -9.24
CA CYS A 152 -0.06 11.37 -8.63
C CYS A 152 1.08 11.97 -9.48
N ALA A 153 0.81 13.01 -10.30
CA ALA A 153 1.83 13.68 -11.13
C ALA A 153 3.10 14.11 -10.38
N ASP A 154 2.95 14.52 -9.12
CA ASP A 154 4.06 14.97 -8.26
C ASP A 154 4.65 13.83 -7.40
N CYS A 155 4.32 12.57 -7.70
CA CYS A 155 4.90 11.41 -7.03
C CYS A 155 6.36 11.20 -7.45
N LEU A 156 7.21 10.81 -6.50
CA LEU A 156 8.63 10.51 -6.74
C LEU A 156 8.81 9.42 -7.83
N TRP A 157 7.90 8.45 -7.87
CA TRP A 157 7.95 7.33 -8.81
C TRP A 157 7.20 7.57 -10.12
N ASN A 158 6.68 8.80 -10.35
CA ASN A 158 5.92 9.11 -11.55
C ASN A 158 6.69 8.78 -12.86
N PRO A 159 7.99 9.06 -13.01
CA PRO A 159 8.73 8.71 -14.23
C PRO A 159 8.71 7.20 -14.55
N LEU A 160 8.88 6.35 -13.54
CA LEU A 160 8.84 4.89 -13.70
C LEU A 160 7.45 4.38 -14.09
N CYS A 161 6.40 4.96 -13.52
CA CYS A 161 5.03 4.61 -13.90
C CYS A 161 4.69 5.11 -15.31
N GLN A 162 5.21 6.27 -15.73
CA GLN A 162 4.99 6.80 -17.07
C GLN A 162 5.64 5.92 -18.15
N GLN A 163 6.82 5.36 -17.89
CA GLN A 163 7.46 4.41 -18.82
C GLN A 163 6.58 3.19 -19.07
N GLN A 164 6.01 2.61 -18.00
CA GLN A 164 5.07 1.49 -18.12
C GLN A 164 3.76 1.84 -18.84
N ASP A 165 3.25 3.07 -18.66
CA ASP A 165 2.07 3.54 -19.40
C ASP A 165 2.33 3.51 -20.92
N VAL A 166 3.56 3.89 -21.34
CA VAL A 166 3.99 3.86 -22.75
C VAL A 166 4.14 2.43 -23.25
N GLU A 167 4.88 1.57 -22.53
CA GLU A 167 5.10 0.16 -22.92
C GLU A 167 3.78 -0.57 -23.15
N LYS A 168 2.84 -0.45 -22.20
CA LYS A 168 1.50 -1.07 -22.32
C LYS A 168 0.67 -0.53 -23.48
N SER A 169 0.90 0.72 -23.90
CA SER A 169 0.19 1.30 -25.05
C SER A 169 0.71 0.76 -26.38
N VAL A 170 2.02 0.49 -26.47
CA VAL A 170 2.66 -0.05 -27.69
C VAL A 170 2.30 -1.52 -27.90
N GLU A 171 2.18 -2.31 -26.83
CA GLU A 171 1.77 -3.73 -26.89
C GLU A 171 0.29 -3.93 -27.27
N SER A 172 -0.51 -2.86 -27.28
CA SER A 172 -1.94 -2.89 -27.62
C SER A 172 -2.27 -2.45 -29.06
N VAL A 173 -1.22 -2.15 -29.85
CA VAL A 173 -1.28 -1.81 -31.29
C VAL A 173 -0.77 -2.99 -32.10
#